data_AF-A0A964TXV6-F1
#
_entry.id   AF-A0A964TXV6-F1
#
_cell.length_a   1.000
_cell.length_b   1.000
_cell.length_c   1.000
_cell.angle_alpha   90.00
_cell.angle_beta   90.00
_cell.angle_gamma   90.00
#
_symmetry.space_group_name_H-M   'P 1'
#
loop_
_entity.id
_entity.type
_entity.pdbx_description
1 polymer ?
#
loop_
_entity_poly.entity_id
_entity_poly.type
_entity_poly.pdbx_seq_one_letter_code
_entity_poly.pdbx_strand_id
1 'polypeptide(L)'
;PSLIERNHRDLYYGLMRYGDAQEQPGALLNARYYERNARIFTKLTQVIEPGDRVLVVYGGGHSYWLRHFVSETPGFELVEANDYLAAVAGQPGRTE
;
A
#
# COMPACT_ATOMS: atom_id res chain seq x y z
N PRO A 1 -2.66 1.38 -10.08
CA PRO A 1 -2.32 0.01 -9.63
C PRO A 1 -1.00 -0.56 -10.20
N SER A 2 -0.86 -0.67 -11.52
CA SER A 2 0.28 -1.41 -12.13
C SER A 2 1.68 -0.87 -11.81
N LEU A 3 1.84 0.45 -11.63
CA LEU A 3 3.12 1.04 -11.23
C LEU A 3 3.55 0.63 -9.81
N ILE A 4 2.58 0.53 -8.89
CA ILE A 4 2.83 0.10 -7.50
C ILE A 4 3.33 -1.34 -7.49
N GLU A 5 2.66 -2.22 -8.23
CA GLU A 5 3.03 -3.63 -8.34
C GLU A 5 4.41 -3.83 -8.96
N ARG A 6 4.71 -3.13 -10.06
CA ARG A 6 6.04 -3.18 -10.69
C ARG A 6 7.13 -2.70 -9.74
N ASN A 7 6.97 -1.52 -9.15
CA ASN A 7 7.95 -0.98 -8.21
C ASN A 7 8.17 -1.89 -7.01
N HIS A 8 7.10 -2.50 -6.47
CA HIS A 8 7.22 -3.43 -5.37
C HIS A 8 8.01 -4.68 -5.76
N ARG A 9 7.67 -5.30 -6.89
CA ARG A 9 8.34 -6.49 -7.41
C ARG A 9 9.82 -6.23 -7.70
N ASP A 10 10.11 -5.17 -8.46
CA ASP A 10 11.45 -4.88 -8.95
C ASP A 10 12.39 -4.54 -7.79
N LEU A 11 11.91 -3.80 -6.79
CA LEU A 11 12.71 -3.44 -5.62
C LEU A 11 12.69 -4.55 -4.56
N TYR A 12 11.55 -4.78 -3.90
CA TYR A 12 11.51 -5.59 -2.69
C TYR A 12 11.73 -7.08 -2.97
N TYR A 13 11.15 -7.62 -4.04
CA TYR A 13 11.43 -9.00 -4.43
C TYR A 13 12.74 -9.14 -5.19
N GLY A 14 13.14 -8.12 -5.96
CA GLY A 14 14.49 -8.05 -6.52
C GLY A 14 15.58 -8.15 -5.45
N LEU A 15 15.34 -7.63 -4.24
CA LEU A 15 16.27 -7.70 -3.12
C LEU A 15 16.37 -9.11 -2.48
N MET A 16 15.44 -10.03 -2.76
CA MET A 16 15.49 -11.39 -2.19
C MET A 16 16.70 -12.21 -2.68
N ARG A 17 17.30 -11.82 -3.81
CA ARG A 17 18.50 -12.46 -4.34
C ARG A 17 19.77 -12.22 -3.51
N TYR A 18 19.73 -11.30 -2.54
CA TYR A 18 20.88 -10.95 -1.72
C TYR A 18 20.92 -11.77 -0.42
N GLY A 19 21.95 -12.59 -0.31
CA GLY A 19 22.27 -13.43 0.85
C GLY A 19 23.18 -14.58 0.46
N ASP A 20 23.52 -15.40 1.44
CA ASP A 20 24.26 -16.64 1.30
C ASP A 20 23.63 -17.77 2.13
N ALA A 21 24.36 -18.88 2.29
CA ALA A 21 23.88 -20.05 3.02
C ALA A 21 23.63 -19.79 4.52
N GLN A 22 24.24 -18.77 5.11
CA GLN A 22 24.13 -18.44 6.53
C GLN A 22 23.27 -17.19 6.76
N GLU A 23 23.38 -16.17 5.90
CA GLU A 23 22.69 -14.90 6.07
C GLU A 23 21.73 -14.59 4.91
N GLN A 24 20.49 -14.19 5.22
CA GLN A 24 19.50 -13.77 4.23
C GLN A 24 19.05 -12.31 4.44
N PRO A 25 19.94 -11.32 4.26
CA PRO A 25 19.63 -9.91 4.48
C PRO A 25 18.50 -9.39 3.61
N GLY A 26 18.35 -9.88 2.37
CA GLY A 26 17.23 -9.55 1.49
C GLY A 26 15.89 -9.96 2.09
N ALA A 27 15.80 -11.20 2.58
CA ALA A 27 14.61 -11.71 3.26
C ALA A 27 14.32 -10.96 4.56
N LEU A 28 15.35 -10.67 5.37
CA LEU A 28 15.22 -9.91 6.61
C LEU A 28 14.68 -8.49 6.36
N LEU A 29 15.20 -7.81 5.34
CA LEU A 29 14.72 -6.48 4.96
C LEU A 29 13.26 -6.53 4.51
N ASN A 30 12.87 -7.56 3.73
CA ASN A 30 11.50 -7.73 3.28
C ASN A 30 10.54 -8.02 4.44
N ALA A 31 10.94 -8.88 5.39
CA ALA A 31 10.17 -9.19 6.59
C ALA A 31 9.91 -7.94 7.44
N ARG A 32 10.95 -7.11 7.66
CA ARG A 32 10.80 -5.82 8.36
C ARG A 32 9.90 -4.85 7.61
N TYR A 33 9.94 -4.89 6.27
CA TYR A 33 9.07 -4.05 5.46
C TYR A 33 7.60 -4.49 5.58
N TYR A 34 7.32 -5.79 5.53
CA TYR A 34 6.00 -6.35 5.82
C TYR A 34 5.53 -5.92 7.22
N GLU A 35 6.34 -6.14 8.25
CA GLU A 35 6.02 -5.81 9.65
C GLU A 35 5.63 -4.33 9.79
N ARG A 36 6.41 -3.42 9.19
CA ARG A 36 6.12 -1.99 9.22
C ARG A 36 4.74 -1.67 8.63
N ASN A 37 4.39 -2.28 7.50
CA ASN A 37 3.10 -2.02 6.85
C ASN A 37 1.95 -2.68 7.62
N ALA A 38 2.15 -3.87 8.19
CA ALA A 38 1.16 -4.51 9.04
C ALA A 38 0.85 -3.64 10.27
N ARG A 39 1.87 -3.07 10.92
CA ARG A 39 1.70 -2.12 12.04
C ARG A 39 0.93 -0.86 11.64
N ILE A 40 1.16 -0.33 10.43
CA ILE A 40 0.39 0.80 9.91
C ILE A 40 -1.08 0.40 9.78
N PHE A 41 -1.35 -0.73 9.10
CA PHE A 41 -2.72 -1.22 8.89
C PHE A 41 -3.45 -1.48 10.21
N THR A 42 -2.81 -2.16 11.18
CA THR A 42 -3.41 -2.39 12.51
C THR A 42 -3.77 -1.09 13.23
N LYS A 43 -2.97 -0.02 13.09
CA LYS A 43 -3.32 1.29 13.65
C LYS A 43 -4.50 1.93 12.93
N LEU A 44 -4.58 1.77 11.61
CA LEU A 44 -5.74 2.23 10.85
C LEU A 44 -7.01 1.53 11.34
N THR A 45 -7.00 0.21 11.51
CA THR A 45 -8.19 -0.52 11.96
C THR A 45 -8.67 -0.14 13.36
N GLN A 46 -7.84 0.50 14.18
CA GLN A 46 -8.20 0.96 15.53
C GLN A 46 -9.01 2.26 15.54
N VAL A 47 -9.03 2.99 14.43
CA VAL A 47 -9.67 4.32 14.33
C VAL A 47 -10.77 4.38 13.27
N ILE A 48 -11.09 3.24 12.65
CA ILE A 48 -12.08 3.12 11.57
C ILE A 48 -13.32 2.44 12.13
N GLU A 49 -14.49 3.01 11.84
CA GLU A 49 -15.80 2.48 12.22
C GLU A 49 -16.56 1.95 10.99
N PRO A 50 -17.51 1.01 11.17
CA PRO A 50 -18.36 0.55 10.08
C PRO A 50 -19.11 1.71 9.41
N GLY A 51 -18.96 1.85 8.09
CA GLY A 51 -19.56 2.92 7.30
C GLY A 51 -18.60 4.07 6.96
N ASP A 52 -17.42 4.13 7.60
CA ASP A 52 -16.42 5.13 7.26
C ASP A 52 -15.90 4.99 5.83
N ARG A 53 -15.59 6.14 5.22
CA ARG A 53 -14.86 6.23 3.96
C ARG A 53 -13.51 6.88 4.22
N VAL A 54 -12.46 6.08 4.20
CA VAL A 54 -11.13 6.47 4.66
C VAL A 54 -10.21 6.69 3.46
N LEU A 55 -9.67 7.91 3.32
CA LEU A 55 -8.58 8.18 2.38
C LEU A 55 -7.23 8.07 3.09
N VAL A 56 -6.37 7.22 2.56
CA VAL A 56 -5.04 6.96 3.12
C VAL A 56 -3.96 7.44 2.14
N VAL A 57 -3.16 8.43 2.53
CA VAL A 57 -2.10 9.02 1.68
C VAL A 57 -0.73 8.59 2.18
N TYR A 58 -0.03 7.78 1.39
CA TYR A 58 1.30 7.25 1.70
C TYR A 58 2.18 7.18 0.45
N GLY A 59 3.50 7.11 0.66
CA GLY A 59 4.45 6.87 -0.42
C GLY A 59 4.27 5.50 -1.08
N GLY A 60 4.54 5.42 -2.39
CA GLY A 60 4.20 4.26 -3.23
C GLY A 60 4.77 2.90 -2.79
N GLY A 61 5.87 2.89 -2.03
CA GLY A 61 6.40 1.63 -1.46
C GLY A 61 5.42 0.96 -0.48
N HIS A 62 4.68 1.76 0.29
CA HIS A 62 3.73 1.26 1.30
C HIS A 62 2.42 0.80 0.66
N SER A 63 2.04 1.42 -0.47
CA SER A 63 0.76 1.21 -1.11
C SER A 63 0.51 -0.25 -1.50
N TYR A 64 1.56 -1.01 -1.87
CA TYR A 64 1.39 -2.43 -2.20
C TYR A 64 0.80 -3.21 -1.01
N TRP A 65 1.46 -3.14 0.15
CA TRP A 65 1.03 -3.89 1.34
C TRP A 65 -0.27 -3.37 1.92
N LEU A 66 -0.49 -2.05 1.94
CA LEU A 66 -1.76 -1.50 2.42
C LEU A 66 -2.95 -1.95 1.57
N ARG A 67 -2.79 -1.97 0.24
CA ARG A 67 -3.83 -2.50 -0.66
C ARG A 67 -4.07 -3.99 -0.42
N HIS A 68 -3.00 -4.77 -0.30
CA HIS A 68 -3.10 -6.19 0.04
C HIS A 68 -3.88 -6.41 1.34
N PHE A 69 -3.50 -5.75 2.43
CA PHE A 69 -4.18 -5.92 3.71
C PHE A 69 -5.66 -5.52 3.66
N VAL A 70 -5.99 -4.41 2.99
CA VAL A 70 -7.38 -3.99 2.82
C VAL A 70 -8.18 -5.04 2.03
N SER A 71 -7.62 -5.56 0.94
CA SER A 71 -8.31 -6.57 0.10
C SER A 71 -8.45 -7.94 0.76
N GLU A 72 -7.54 -8.32 1.65
CA GLU A 72 -7.53 -9.63 2.32
C GLU A 72 -8.21 -9.63 3.70
N THR A 73 -8.49 -8.44 4.28
CA THR A 73 -9.11 -8.35 5.61
C THR A 73 -10.63 -8.29 5.50
N PRO A 74 -11.39 -9.22 6.11
CA PRO A 74 -12.85 -9.19 6.11
C PRO A 74 -13.40 -7.87 6.68
N GLY A 75 -14.45 -7.34 6.06
CA GLY A 75 -15.10 -6.10 6.49
C GLY A 75 -14.46 -4.82 5.96
N PHE A 76 -13.36 -4.94 5.19
CA PHE A 76 -12.76 -3.82 4.47
C PHE A 76 -12.99 -3.96 2.97
N GLU A 77 -13.12 -2.82 2.29
CA GLU A 77 -13.24 -2.74 0.83
C GLU A 77 -12.18 -1.79 0.29
N LEU A 78 -11.40 -2.26 -0.68
CA LEU A 78 -10.46 -1.42 -1.40
C LEU A 78 -11.18 -0.64 -2.50
N VAL A 79 -11.19 0.69 -2.37
CA VAL A 79 -11.73 1.59 -3.38
C VAL A 79 -10.59 2.41 -4.02
N GLU A 80 -10.54 2.49 -5.34
CA GLU A 80 -9.52 3.27 -6.05
C GLU A 80 -9.78 4.78 -5.89
N ALA A 81 -8.83 5.48 -5.25
CA ALA A 81 -8.90 6.94 -5.10
C ALA A 81 -8.93 7.67 -6.46
N ASN A 82 -8.34 7.07 -7.50
CA ASN A 82 -8.28 7.64 -8.84
C ASN A 82 -9.68 7.90 -9.43
N ASP A 83 -10.68 7.10 -9.07
CA ASP A 83 -12.06 7.28 -9.55
C ASP A 83 -12.66 8.60 -9.06
N TYR A 84 -12.19 9.11 -7.92
CA TYR A 84 -12.60 10.39 -7.33
C TYR A 84 -11.71 11.54 -7.79
N LEU A 85 -10.42 11.29 -8.03
CA LEU A 85 -9.44 12.33 -8.38
C LEU A 85 -9.41 12.65 -9.87
N ALA A 86 -9.66 11.66 -10.74
CA ALA A 86 -9.73 11.88 -12.18
C ALA A 86 -10.86 12.84 -12.57
N ALA A 87 -11.98 12.79 -11.82
CA ALA A 87 -13.10 13.71 -12.00
C ALA A 87 -12.75 15.18 -11.74
N VAL A 88 -11.72 15.46 -10.93
CA VAL A 88 -11.26 16.82 -10.60
C VAL A 88 -10.23 17.31 -11.63
N ALA A 89 -9.34 16.44 -12.11
CA ALA A 89 -8.33 16.79 -13.10
C ALA A 89 -8.89 17.02 -14.52
N GLY A 90 -10.12 16.56 -14.80
CA GLY A 90 -10.82 16.72 -16.08
C GLY A 90 -11.76 17.93 -16.17
N GLN A 91 -11.86 18.77 -15.14
CA GLN A 91 -12.67 20.00 -15.19
C GLN A 91 -11.79 21.23 -15.49
N PRO A 92 -11.73 21.70 -16.74
CA PRO A 92 -11.18 23.03 -17.01
C PRO A 92 -12.18 24.06 -16.47
N GLY A 93 -11.86 24.67 -15.32
CA GLY A 93 -12.58 25.84 -14.80
C GLY A 93 -13.47 25.57 -13.58
N ARG A 94 -12.85 25.50 -12.40
CA ARG A 94 -13.42 26.09 -11.20
C ARG A 94 -12.45 27.16 -10.70
N THR A 95 -12.46 28.29 -11.41
CA THR A 95 -12.13 29.58 -10.83
C THR A 95 -13.38 30.05 -10.09
N GLU A 96 -13.27 30.20 -8.77
CA GLU A 96 -14.09 31.16 -8.03
C GLU A 96 -13.63 32.59 -8.39
#